data_AF-A0A1V3WXJ1-F1
#
_entry.id   AF-A0A1V3WXJ1-F1
#
_cell.length_a   1.000
_cell.length_b   1.000
_cell.length_c   1.000
_cell.angle_alpha   90.00
_cell.angle_beta   90.00
_cell.angle_gamma   90.00
#
_symmetry.space_group_name_H-M   'P 1'
#
loop_
_entity.id
_entity.type
_entity.pdbx_description
1 polymer ?
#
loop_
_entity_poly.entity_id
_entity_poly.type
_entity_poly.pdbx_seq_one_letter_code
_entity_poly.pdbx_strand_id
1 'polypeptide(L)' 'MHPDLPIRIGVQLQPQHAPHYGDIRDAVRRCEDIGVDIAFNWDHFFPLYGAPDGAHFECWTMLGRGPSRRHASRSAPW' A
#
# COMPACT_ATOMS: atom_id res chain seq x y z
N MET A 1 -20.75 21.24 1.63
CA MET A 1 -19.77 20.53 0.77
C MET A 1 -18.75 21.56 0.34
N HIS A 2 -17.49 21.43 0.78
CA HIS A 2 -16.40 22.31 0.32
C HIS A 2 -16.02 21.88 -1.10
N PRO A 3 -16.35 22.65 -2.14
CA PRO A 3 -16.05 22.27 -3.53
C PRO A 3 -14.56 22.40 -3.87
N ASP A 4 -13.75 22.99 -2.98
CA ASP A 4 -12.35 23.35 -3.23
C ASP A 4 -11.33 22.34 -2.67
N LEU A 5 -11.76 21.19 -2.16
CA LEU A 5 -10.82 20.17 -1.71
C LEU A 5 -10.17 19.50 -2.93
N PRO A 6 -8.82 19.39 -2.97
CA PRO A 6 -8.15 18.70 -4.06
C PRO A 6 -8.57 17.22 -4.10
N ILE A 7 -8.76 16.71 -5.31
CA ILE A 7 -9.01 15.28 -5.53
C ILE A 7 -7.76 14.51 -5.10
N ARG A 8 -7.96 13.45 -4.31
CA ARG A 8 -6.90 12.54 -3.86
C ARG A 8 -7.15 11.15 -4.40
N ILE A 9 -6.07 10.49 -4.80
CA ILE A 9 -6.09 9.14 -5.39
C ILE A 9 -5.51 8.15 -4.37
N GLY A 10 -6.29 7.14 -4.05
CA GLY A 10 -5.87 6.02 -3.22
C GLY A 10 -5.73 4.72 -4.01
N VAL A 11 -4.82 3.84 -3.59
CA VAL A 11 -4.66 2.48 -4.15
C VAL A 11 -4.89 1.46 -3.06
N GLN A 12 -5.68 0.42 -3.34
CA GLN A 12 -5.84 -0.73 -2.47
C GLN A 12 -4.99 -1.89 -2.99
N LEU A 13 -3.94 -2.25 -2.24
CA LEU A 13 -3.08 -3.39 -2.51
C LEU A 13 -3.62 -4.61 -1.79
N GLN A 14 -3.75 -5.71 -2.54
CA GLN A 14 -4.25 -6.96 -2.01
C GLN A 14 -3.08 -7.83 -1.53
N PRO A 15 -3.02 -8.20 -0.24
CA PRO A 15 -1.92 -9.01 0.29
C PRO A 15 -2.13 -10.52 0.12
N GLN A 16 -3.19 -10.93 -0.61
CA GLN A 16 -3.43 -12.32 -0.98
C GLN A 16 -2.90 -12.60 -2.40
N HIS A 17 -2.46 -13.83 -2.63
CA HIS A 17 -1.79 -14.27 -3.86
C HIS A 17 -0.49 -13.50 -4.20
N ALA A 18 0.10 -12.83 -3.21
CA ALA A 18 1.47 -12.32 -3.29
C ALA A 18 2.41 -13.36 -2.65
N PRO A 19 3.12 -14.19 -3.42
CA PRO A 19 3.97 -15.23 -2.86
C PRO A 19 5.17 -14.65 -2.08
N HIS A 20 5.54 -13.39 -2.35
CA HIS A 20 6.64 -12.72 -1.68
C HIS A 20 6.23 -11.34 -1.16
N TYR A 21 6.58 -11.04 0.09
CA TYR A 21 6.35 -9.71 0.67
C TYR A 21 7.08 -8.59 -0.10
N GLY A 22 8.16 -8.93 -0.82
CA GLY A 22 8.86 -8.02 -1.70
C GLY A 22 7.95 -7.39 -2.76
N ASP A 23 7.00 -8.16 -3.28
CA ASP A 23 6.08 -7.70 -4.33
C ASP A 23 5.16 -6.59 -3.82
N ILE A 24 4.67 -6.72 -2.58
CA ILE A 24 3.84 -5.71 -1.91
C ILE A 24 4.68 -4.44 -1.67
N ARG A 25 5.91 -4.58 -1.20
CA ARG A 25 6.80 -3.42 -0.96
C ARG A 25 7.12 -2.68 -2.25
N ASP A 26 7.37 -3.42 -3.33
CA ASP A 26 7.67 -2.82 -4.63
C ASP A 26 6.43 -2.16 -5.24
N ALA A 27 5.23 -2.70 -5.03
CA ALA A 27 3.97 -2.04 -5.39
C ALA A 27 3.76 -0.73 -4.61
N VAL A 28 4.01 -0.72 -3.29
CA VAL A 28 3.96 0.51 -2.47
C VAL A 28 4.94 1.56 -2.99
N ARG A 29 6.18 1.17 -3.29
CA ARG A 29 7.19 2.09 -3.85
C ARG A 29 6.75 2.70 -5.18
N ARG A 30 6.18 1.89 -6.07
CA ARG A 30 5.64 2.41 -7.34
C ARG A 30 4.47 3.36 -7.14
N CYS A 31 3.63 3.13 -6.11
CA CYS A 31 2.57 4.07 -5.74
C CYS A 31 3.15 5.42 -5.27
N GLU A 32 4.23 5.40 -4.48
CA GLU A 32 4.96 6.61 -4.08
C GLU A 32 5.54 7.34 -5.29
N ASP A 33 6.21 6.62 -6.21
CA ASP A 33 6.85 7.20 -7.40
C ASP A 33 5.86 7.92 -8.33
N ILE A 34 4.63 7.43 -8.43
CA ILE A 34 3.58 8.01 -9.30
C ILE A 34 2.67 9.02 -8.58
N GLY A 35 2.90 9.27 -7.28
CA GLY A 35 2.18 10.30 -6.52
C GLY A 35 0.80 9.91 -5.99
N VAL A 36 0.58 8.62 -5.69
CA VAL A 36 -0.63 8.17 -4.97
C VAL A 36 -0.62 8.76 -3.56
N ASP A 37 -1.74 9.34 -3.13
CA ASP A 37 -1.86 9.99 -1.82
C ASP A 37 -1.87 8.98 -0.67
N ILE A 38 -2.52 7.83 -0.87
CA ILE A 38 -2.74 6.81 0.17
C ILE A 38 -2.68 5.40 -0.43
N ALA A 39 -1.83 4.54 0.13
CA ALA A 39 -1.87 3.10 -0.12
C ALA A 39 -2.59 2.40 1.04
N PHE A 40 -3.65 1.66 0.72
CA PHE A 40 -4.38 0.82 1.65
C PHE A 40 -3.94 -0.63 1.47
N ASN A 41 -3.73 -1.34 2.57
CA ASN A 41 -3.75 -2.80 2.60
C ASN A 41 -5.11 -3.28 3.14
N TRP A 42 -5.41 -4.56 2.94
CA TRP A 42 -6.68 -5.17 3.35
C TRP A 42 -6.41 -6.53 3.99
N ASP A 43 -6.89 -6.74 5.22
CA ASP A 43 -6.48 -7.89 6.05
C ASP A 43 -7.52 -9.00 6.13
N HIS A 44 -7.10 -10.23 5.85
CA HIS A 44 -7.93 -11.43 5.99
C HIS A 44 -7.06 -12.56 6.51
N PHE A 45 -7.59 -13.32 7.46
CA PHE A 45 -6.91 -14.48 8.02
C PHE A 45 -6.77 -15.65 7.04
N PHE A 46 -7.46 -15.60 5.89
CA PHE A 46 -7.43 -16.62 4.86
C PHE A 46 -7.78 -15.99 3.49
N PRO A 47 -7.37 -16.59 2.36
CA PRO A 47 -7.76 -16.13 1.03
C PRO A 47 -9.28 -16.11 0.87
N LEU A 48 -9.83 -14.97 0.44
CA LEU A 48 -11.29 -14.84 0.26
C LEU A 48 -11.80 -15.35 -1.08
N TYR A 49 -10.89 -15.59 -2.03
CA TYR A 49 -11.18 -16.11 -3.35
C TYR A 49 -9.90 -16.72 -3.94
N GLY A 50 -10.02 -17.54 -4.98
CA GLY A 50 -8.87 -18.24 -5.56
C GLY A 50 -8.49 -19.50 -4.77
N ALA A 51 -7.18 -19.78 -4.68
CA ALA A 51 -6.68 -20.97 -3.99
C ALA A 51 -6.91 -20.83 -2.46
N PRO A 52 -7.65 -21.75 -1.81
CA PRO A 52 -7.98 -21.64 -0.38
C PRO A 52 -6.76 -21.64 0.55
N ASP A 53 -5.63 -22.20 0.09
CA ASP A 53 -4.33 -22.27 0.76
C ASP A 53 -3.30 -21.29 0.17
N GLY A 54 -3.74 -20.34 -0.66
CA GLY A 54 -2.89 -19.34 -1.28
C GLY A 54 -2.12 -18.48 -0.26
N ALA A 55 -0.97 -17.98 -0.68
CA ALA A 55 -0.15 -17.06 0.13
C ALA A 55 -0.97 -15.82 0.53
N HIS A 56 -0.92 -15.47 1.80
CA HIS A 56 -1.57 -14.29 2.37
C HIS A 56 -0.70 -13.75 3.50
N PHE A 57 -0.70 -12.41 3.69
CA PHE A 57 0.04 -11.76 4.76
C PHE A 57 -0.89 -11.12 5.78
N GLU A 58 -0.56 -11.32 7.05
CA GLU A 58 -1.20 -10.70 8.21
C GLU A 58 -0.85 -9.20 8.29
N CYS A 59 -1.84 -8.35 8.48
CA CYS A 59 -1.74 -6.90 8.32
C CYS A 59 -0.92 -6.16 9.36
N TRP A 60 -0.98 -6.55 10.64
CA TRP A 60 -0.30 -5.82 11.71
C TRP A 60 1.22 -5.86 11.53
N THR A 61 1.76 -6.99 11.08
CA THR A 61 3.19 -7.13 10.80
C THR A 61 3.63 -6.30 9.60
N MET A 62 2.74 -6.07 8.62
CA MET A 62 3.04 -5.26 7.44
C MET A 62 3.14 -3.76 7.74
N LEU A 63 2.29 -3.23 8.64
CA LEU A 63 2.32 -1.82 9.04
C LEU A 63 3.54 -1.47 9.90
N GLY A 64 4.04 -2.42 10.71
CA GLY A 64 5.26 -2.24 11.49
C GLY A 64 6.54 -2.21 10.65
N ARG A 65 6.47 -2.67 9.40
CA ARG A 65 7.62 -2.77 8.48
C ARG A 65 7.48 -1.78 7.31
N GLY A 66 7.43 -0.49 7.65
CA GLY A 66 7.42 0.59 6.66
C GLY A 66 8.74 0.69 5.86
N PRO A 67 8.72 1.37 4.69
CA PRO A 67 9.95 1.71 3.98
C PRO A 67 10.81 2.64 4.84
N SER A 68 12.09 2.30 5.03
CA SER A 68 13.06 3.21 5.62
C SER A 68 13.20 4.43 4.70
N ARG A 69 12.64 5.58 5.10
CA ARG A 69 12.77 6.84 4.36
C ARG A 69 14.25 7.11 4.10
N ARG A 70 14.67 7.06 2.83
CA ARG A 70 15.80 7.88 2.37
C ARG A 70 15.20 9.20 1.91
N HIS A 71 15.72 10.26 2.50
CA HIS A 71 15.32 11.65 2.36
C HIS A 71 15.09 12.04 0.89
N ALA A 72 13.84 12.21 0.48
CA ALA A 72 13.51 12.98 -0.71
C ALA A 72 13.21 14.40 -0.24
N SER A 73 14.19 15.29 -0.36
CA SER A 73 13.97 16.71 -0.16
C SER A 73 13.01 17.20 -1.25
N ARG A 74 11.77 17.48 -0.89
CA ARG A 74 10.94 18.40 -1.66
C ARG A 74 10.50 19.50 -0.71
N SER A 75 11.23 20.60 -0.78
CA SER A 75 10.70 21.91 -0.43
C SER A 75 9.59 22.23 -1.43
N ALA A 76 8.36 22.38 -0.93
CA ALA A 76 7.30 23.09 -1.63
C ALA A 76 6.59 23.97 -0.58
N PRO A 77 6.50 25.28 -0.81
CA PRO A 77 5.94 26.21 0.16
C PRO A 77 4.44 26.37 -0.11
N TRP A 78 3.61 25.65 0.63
CA TRP A 78 2.24 26.00 0.95
C TRP A 78 1.88 25.37 2.30
#